data_AF-A0A846SSD4-F1
#
_entry.id   AF-A0A846SSD4-F1
#
_cell.length_a   1.000
_cell.length_b   1.000
_cell.length_c   1.000
_cell.angle_alpha   90.00
_cell.angle_beta   90.00
_cell.angle_gamma   90.00
#
_symmetry.space_group_name_H-M   'P 1'
#
loop_
_entity.id
_entity.type
_entity.pdbx_description
1 polymer ?
#
loop_
_entity_poly.entity_id
_entity_poly.type
_entity_poly.pdbx_seq_one_letter_code
_entity_poly.pdbx_strand_id
1 'polypeptide(L)'
;MIELAVDSRNPGEVLAACGLFNLAARYGWATGQFTEDGQFRLDTSATLEELLAPLNRKTVVVAEDQSRVLLDGIALNWWMREGQDFKLWAGQVNPDNLCRDLLNACEPLRGRAIQGELLSASIPMTKRLGVDPRSSWISLDIGYSPNDQGKAAIHTRPFVELLAMIGLQTFLPRQIGSHHVYQLWLPMLPLLSARLAFAGVKMPVPGRRYRFSISKSGSFSVFDFAEPEE
;
A
#
# COMPACT_ATOMS: atom_id res chain seq x y z
N MET A 1 -0.57 7.97 19.98
CA MET A 1 -0.41 8.58 18.64
C MET A 1 0.77 7.95 17.93
N ILE A 2 0.56 7.48 16.71
CA ILE A 2 1.59 6.93 15.81
C ILE A 2 1.83 7.96 14.71
N GLU A 3 3.10 8.19 14.35
CA GLU A 3 3.49 9.11 13.28
C GLU A 3 4.35 8.40 12.24
N LEU A 4 4.07 8.64 10.96
CA LEU A 4 4.78 8.04 9.84
C LEU A 4 5.19 9.13 8.85
N ALA A 5 6.46 9.16 8.46
CA ALA A 5 6.89 9.94 7.32
C ALA A 5 6.34 9.31 6.04
N VAL A 6 5.56 10.06 5.27
CA VAL A 6 4.89 9.61 4.05
C VAL A 6 5.24 10.55 2.91
N ASP A 7 5.82 10.00 1.84
CA ASP A 7 5.92 10.74 0.58
C ASP A 7 4.54 10.84 -0.06
N SER A 8 3.95 12.04 -0.01
CA SER A 8 2.66 12.35 -0.64
C SER A 8 2.60 12.09 -2.15
N ARG A 9 3.75 11.95 -2.83
CA ARG A 9 3.83 11.57 -4.24
C ARG A 9 3.93 10.07 -4.45
N ASN A 10 4.15 9.28 -3.40
CA ASN A 10 4.18 7.83 -3.50
C ASN A 10 2.79 7.26 -3.14
N PRO A 11 1.95 6.89 -4.13
CA PRO A 11 0.63 6.35 -3.85
C PRO A 11 0.67 5.06 -3.00
N GLY A 12 1.73 4.26 -3.12
CA GLY A 12 1.95 3.08 -2.29
C GLY A 12 2.11 3.42 -0.81
N GLU A 13 2.91 4.44 -0.46
CA GLU A 13 3.06 4.87 0.93
C GLU A 13 1.79 5.49 1.51
N VAL A 14 1.11 6.31 0.71
CA VAL A 14 -0.19 6.89 1.11
C VAL A 14 -1.21 5.79 1.39
N LEU A 15 -1.32 4.80 0.49
CA LEU A 15 -2.22 3.66 0.69
C LEU A 15 -1.77 2.78 1.85
N ALA A 16 -0.46 2.65 2.11
CA ALA A 16 0.06 1.93 3.26
C ALA A 16 -0.33 2.61 4.59
N ALA A 17 -0.26 3.93 4.66
CA ALA A 17 -0.76 4.69 5.80
C ALA A 17 -2.27 4.46 6.01
N CYS A 18 -3.07 4.48 4.93
CA CYS A 18 -4.49 4.14 4.95
C CYS A 18 -4.75 2.68 5.39
N GLY A 19 -3.89 1.75 4.98
CA GLY A 19 -3.91 0.36 5.40
C GLY A 19 -3.70 0.21 6.91
N LEU A 20 -2.69 0.91 7.46
CA LEU A 20 -2.47 0.94 8.91
C LEU A 20 -3.68 1.54 9.65
N PHE A 21 -4.32 2.57 9.08
CA PHE A 21 -5.54 3.14 9.65
C PHE A 21 -6.69 2.11 9.68
N ASN A 22 -6.86 1.31 8.62
CA ASN A 22 -7.81 0.19 8.63
C ASN A 22 -7.52 -0.82 9.75
N LEU A 23 -6.24 -1.12 10.01
CA LEU A 23 -5.86 -2.00 11.12
C LEU A 23 -6.22 -1.38 12.47
N ALA A 24 -5.95 -0.09 12.66
CA ALA A 24 -6.24 0.61 13.91
C ALA A 24 -7.73 0.64 14.23
N ALA A 25 -8.58 0.83 13.22
CA ALA A 25 -10.02 0.80 13.41
C ALA A 25 -10.58 -0.56 13.88
N ARG A 26 -9.80 -1.64 13.80
CA ARG A 26 -10.18 -2.95 14.38
C ARG A 26 -10.01 -3.01 15.89
N TYR A 27 -9.16 -2.16 16.46
CA TYR A 27 -8.89 -2.09 17.91
C TYR A 27 -9.81 -1.11 18.63
N GLY A 28 -10.55 -0.28 17.90
CA GLY A 28 -11.50 0.67 18.48
C GLY A 28 -11.62 1.93 17.64
N TRP A 29 -11.99 3.02 18.30
CA TRP A 29 -12.03 4.33 17.67
C TRP A 29 -10.63 4.78 17.28
N ALA A 30 -10.46 5.19 16.03
CA ALA A 30 -9.22 5.75 15.52
C ALA A 30 -9.51 6.92 14.58
N THR A 31 -8.62 7.90 14.59
CA THR A 31 -8.64 9.04 13.65
C THR A 31 -7.28 9.21 13.00
N GLY A 32 -7.26 9.59 11.73
CA GLY A 32 -6.04 9.82 10.98
C GLY A 32 -6.03 11.20 10.34
N GLN A 33 -4.85 11.76 10.10
CA GLN A 33 -4.65 12.96 9.29
C GLN A 33 -3.35 12.87 8.50
N PHE A 34 -3.35 13.44 7.30
CA PHE A 34 -2.11 13.85 6.65
C PHE A 34 -1.75 15.27 7.06
N THR A 35 -0.46 15.56 7.04
CA THR A 35 0.06 16.87 7.43
C THR A 35 0.80 17.50 6.24
N GLU A 36 0.95 18.82 6.28
CA GLU A 36 1.60 19.55 5.19
C GLU A 36 3.10 19.26 5.10
N ASP A 37 3.72 18.85 6.21
CA ASP A 37 5.13 18.46 6.33
C ASP A 37 5.40 17.01 5.91
N GLY A 38 4.41 16.31 5.35
CA GLY A 38 4.60 14.95 4.82
C GLY A 38 4.59 13.86 5.89
N GLN A 39 3.87 14.09 6.99
CA GLN A 39 3.59 13.06 7.99
C GLN A 39 2.14 12.56 7.88
N PHE A 40 1.93 11.29 8.18
CA PHE A 40 0.63 10.74 8.55
C PHE A 40 0.59 10.52 10.06
N ARG A 41 -0.39 11.11 10.73
CA ARG A 41 -0.62 10.92 12.17
C ARG A 41 -1.86 10.07 12.38
N LEU A 42 -1.74 9.06 13.22
CA LEU A 42 -2.79 8.12 13.57
C LEU A 42 -3.01 8.15 15.08
N ASP A 43 -4.20 8.59 15.49
CA ASP A 43 -4.67 8.48 16.86
C ASP A 43 -5.43 7.18 17.04
N THR A 44 -4.97 6.35 17.97
CA THR A 44 -5.49 5.01 18.26
C THR A 44 -4.97 4.57 19.63
N SER A 45 -5.71 3.69 20.29
CA SER A 45 -5.30 3.07 21.55
C SER A 45 -4.26 1.96 21.36
N ALA A 46 -4.11 1.43 20.14
CA ALA A 46 -3.18 0.35 19.84
C ALA A 46 -1.77 0.87 19.53
N THR A 47 -0.77 0.10 19.92
CA THR A 47 0.64 0.31 19.56
C THR A 47 0.90 -0.12 18.11
N LEU A 48 1.99 0.38 17.51
CA LEU A 48 2.38 -0.05 16.17
C LEU A 48 2.67 -1.56 16.11
N GLU A 49 3.24 -2.13 17.16
CA GLU A 49 3.51 -3.57 17.24
C GLU A 49 2.22 -4.39 17.18
N GLU A 50 1.20 -4.01 17.96
CA GLU A 50 -0.11 -4.66 17.93
C GLU A 50 -0.75 -4.55 16.54
N LEU A 51 -0.66 -3.38 15.89
CA LEU A 51 -1.21 -3.19 14.55
C LEU A 51 -0.53 -4.04 13.48
N LEU A 52 0.75 -4.36 13.64
CA LEU A 52 1.49 -5.20 12.70
C LEU A 52 1.40 -6.70 13.04
N ALA A 53 0.90 -7.08 14.21
CA ALA A 53 0.79 -8.48 14.63
C ALA A 53 -0.05 -9.35 13.66
N PRO A 54 -1.17 -8.86 13.08
CA PRO A 54 -1.94 -9.58 12.05
C PRO A 54 -1.14 -9.94 10.79
N LEU A 55 -0.07 -9.18 10.50
CA LEU A 55 0.77 -9.39 9.32
C LEU A 55 1.76 -10.54 9.58
N ASN A 56 1.24 -11.76 9.69
CA ASN A 56 2.03 -12.95 9.96
C ASN A 56 1.70 -14.06 8.95
N ARG A 57 2.73 -14.71 8.39
CA ARG A 57 2.54 -15.81 7.42
C ARG A 57 1.68 -16.98 7.97
N LYS A 58 1.65 -17.17 9.29
CA LYS A 58 0.90 -18.26 9.94
C LYS A 58 -0.61 -18.04 9.93
N THR A 59 -1.07 -16.81 9.70
CA THR A 59 -2.50 -16.44 9.72
C THR A 59 -3.12 -16.37 8.32
N VAL A 60 -2.34 -16.70 7.28
CA VAL A 60 -2.77 -16.68 5.88
C VAL A 60 -3.68 -17.87 5.59
N VAL A 61 -4.92 -17.58 5.24
CA VAL A 61 -5.89 -18.56 4.71
C VAL A 61 -6.36 -18.07 3.34
N VAL A 62 -6.28 -18.92 2.32
CA VAL A 62 -6.70 -18.57 0.96
C VAL A 62 -7.97 -19.33 0.62
N ALA A 63 -8.95 -18.64 0.04
CA ALA A 63 -10.18 -19.27 -0.44
C ALA A 63 -9.87 -20.30 -1.55
N GLU A 64 -10.68 -21.35 -1.66
CA GLU A 64 -10.49 -22.43 -2.66
C GLU A 64 -10.44 -21.89 -4.10
N ASP A 65 -11.25 -20.86 -4.39
CA ASP A 65 -11.31 -20.18 -5.68
C ASP A 65 -10.20 -19.12 -5.87
N GLN A 66 -9.30 -18.98 -4.91
CA GLN A 66 -8.20 -18.01 -4.87
C GLN A 66 -8.65 -16.54 -4.98
N SER A 67 -9.94 -16.26 -4.77
CA SER A 67 -10.48 -14.90 -4.88
C SER A 67 -10.22 -14.04 -3.67
N ARG A 68 -9.93 -14.66 -2.53
CA ARG A 68 -9.75 -13.99 -1.25
C ARG A 68 -8.57 -14.57 -0.48
N VAL A 69 -7.82 -13.68 0.15
CA VAL A 69 -6.81 -14.03 1.15
C VAL A 69 -7.24 -13.43 2.47
N LEU A 70 -7.33 -14.26 3.51
CA LEU A 70 -7.57 -13.83 4.88
C LEU A 70 -6.23 -13.73 5.60
N LEU A 71 -5.95 -12.57 6.18
CA LEU A 71 -4.81 -12.33 7.07
C LEU A 71 -5.36 -11.99 8.45
N ASP A 72 -5.44 -12.98 9.35
CA ASP A 72 -5.93 -12.77 10.72
C ASP A 72 -7.27 -11.98 10.78
N GLY A 73 -8.24 -12.45 9.99
CA GLY A 73 -9.57 -11.82 9.85
C GLY A 73 -9.65 -10.63 8.89
N ILE A 74 -8.53 -10.17 8.31
CA ILE A 74 -8.54 -9.16 7.24
C ILE A 74 -8.81 -9.86 5.92
N ALA A 75 -9.97 -9.60 5.32
CA ALA A 75 -10.28 -10.08 3.98
C ALA A 75 -9.66 -9.17 2.92
N LEU A 76 -8.70 -9.72 2.19
CA LEU A 76 -8.15 -9.14 0.98
C LEU A 76 -8.90 -9.74 -0.21
N ASN A 77 -9.71 -8.92 -0.89
CA ASN A 77 -10.24 -9.28 -2.18
C ASN A 77 -9.08 -9.31 -3.17
N TRP A 78 -8.59 -10.51 -3.48
CA TRP A 78 -7.43 -10.67 -4.34
C TRP A 78 -7.72 -9.98 -5.66
N TRP A 79 -8.79 -10.32 -6.35
CA TRP A 79 -9.03 -9.80 -7.70
C TRP A 79 -9.42 -8.32 -7.80
N MET A 80 -9.55 -7.59 -6.68
CA MET A 80 -9.90 -6.16 -6.67
C MET A 80 -11.09 -5.85 -7.61
N ARG A 81 -12.22 -6.57 -7.43
CA ARG A 81 -13.38 -6.50 -8.34
C ARG A 81 -13.86 -5.06 -8.57
N GLU A 82 -13.78 -4.22 -7.53
CA GLU A 82 -13.91 -2.77 -7.60
C GLU A 82 -12.51 -2.17 -7.75
N GLY A 83 -12.30 -1.33 -8.78
CA GLY A 83 -10.96 -0.84 -9.12
C GLY A 83 -10.08 -1.88 -9.81
N GLN A 84 -10.60 -2.56 -10.85
CA GLN A 84 -9.90 -3.63 -11.58
C GLN A 84 -8.52 -3.23 -12.10
N ASP A 85 -8.33 -1.94 -12.39
CA ASP A 85 -7.04 -1.37 -12.81
C ASP A 85 -5.94 -1.53 -11.74
N PHE A 86 -6.33 -1.70 -10.47
CA PHE A 86 -5.43 -1.96 -9.34
C PHE A 86 -5.07 -3.44 -9.16
N LYS A 87 -5.48 -4.32 -10.07
CA LYS A 87 -4.93 -5.67 -10.18
C LYS A 87 -3.52 -5.58 -10.78
N LEU A 88 -2.54 -5.29 -9.93
CA LEU A 88 -1.17 -4.97 -10.36
C LEU A 88 -0.29 -6.19 -10.67
N TRP A 89 -0.66 -7.37 -10.16
CA TRP A 89 0.02 -8.62 -10.50
C TRP A 89 -0.52 -9.20 -11.81
N ALA A 90 0.39 -9.73 -12.62
CA ALA A 90 0.09 -10.31 -13.92
C ALA A 90 -0.06 -11.83 -13.87
N GLY A 91 -0.93 -12.39 -14.73
CA GLY A 91 -1.02 -13.83 -14.97
C GLY A 91 -1.59 -14.66 -13.79
N GLN A 92 -1.21 -15.94 -13.73
CA GLN A 92 -1.54 -16.90 -12.66
C GLN A 92 -0.62 -16.72 -11.44
N VAL A 93 -0.51 -15.50 -10.91
CA VAL A 93 0.20 -15.33 -9.63
C VAL A 93 -0.65 -15.95 -8.53
N ASN A 94 -0.12 -17.00 -7.91
CA ASN A 94 -0.76 -17.66 -6.78
C ASN A 94 -0.79 -16.70 -5.57
N PRO A 95 -1.99 -16.32 -5.08
CA PRO A 95 -2.13 -15.41 -3.94
C PRO A 95 -1.40 -15.87 -2.69
N ASP A 96 -1.46 -17.18 -2.40
CA ASP A 96 -0.84 -17.74 -1.22
C ASP A 96 0.67 -17.53 -1.24
N ASN A 97 1.31 -17.86 -2.37
CA ASN A 97 2.74 -17.70 -2.54
C ASN A 97 3.17 -16.24 -2.43
N LEU A 98 2.49 -15.31 -3.13
CA LEU A 98 2.88 -13.90 -3.10
C LEU A 98 2.69 -13.28 -1.71
N CYS A 99 1.56 -13.54 -1.05
CA CYS A 99 1.30 -13.06 0.31
C CYS A 99 2.32 -13.62 1.31
N ARG A 100 2.59 -14.93 1.27
CA ARG A 100 3.58 -15.56 2.16
C ARG A 100 4.99 -15.04 1.90
N ASP A 101 5.38 -14.83 0.64
CA ASP A 101 6.68 -14.27 0.27
C ASP A 101 6.85 -12.85 0.85
N LEU A 102 5.84 -11.99 0.73
CA LEU A 102 5.84 -10.64 1.33
C LEU A 102 5.88 -10.68 2.86
N LEU A 103 5.08 -11.53 3.49
CA LEU A 103 5.06 -11.68 4.95
C LEU A 103 6.40 -12.20 5.48
N ASN A 104 7.02 -13.16 4.78
CA ASN A 104 8.38 -13.62 5.09
C ASN A 104 9.41 -12.49 5.01
N ALA A 105 9.26 -11.59 4.04
CA ALA A 105 10.13 -10.43 3.87
C ALA A 105 9.92 -9.35 4.94
N CYS A 106 8.71 -9.25 5.53
CA CYS A 106 8.43 -8.36 6.65
C CYS A 106 9.09 -8.80 7.96
N GLU A 107 9.21 -10.11 8.21
CA GLU A 107 9.76 -10.64 9.47
C GLU A 107 11.14 -10.08 9.86
N PRO A 108 12.18 -10.14 9.01
CA PRO A 108 13.49 -9.57 9.35
C PRO A 108 13.49 -8.03 9.45
N LEU A 109 12.47 -7.36 8.90
CA LEU A 109 12.36 -5.90 8.91
C LEU A 109 11.50 -5.38 10.08
N ARG A 110 10.77 -6.25 10.78
CA ARG A 110 9.77 -5.88 11.79
C ARG A 110 10.36 -5.01 12.91
N GLY A 111 11.55 -5.35 13.41
CA GLY A 111 12.22 -4.58 14.46
C GLY A 111 12.52 -3.13 14.04
N ARG A 112 13.05 -2.95 12.82
CA ARG A 112 13.31 -1.62 12.24
C ARG A 112 12.02 -0.86 11.96
N ALA A 113 10.98 -1.56 11.49
CA ALA A 113 9.67 -0.96 11.25
C ALA A 113 9.07 -0.35 12.52
N ILE A 114 9.17 -1.05 13.66
CA ILE A 114 8.70 -0.54 14.97
C ILE A 114 9.55 0.65 15.44
N GLN A 115 10.83 0.71 15.05
CA GLN A 115 11.76 1.81 15.35
C GLN A 115 11.61 3.04 14.44
N GLY A 116 10.58 3.07 13.58
CA GLY A 116 10.25 4.22 12.73
C GLY A 116 10.58 4.04 11.24
N GLU A 117 11.11 2.88 10.82
CA GLU A 117 11.43 2.60 9.42
C GLU A 117 10.32 1.85 8.66
N LEU A 118 9.06 1.94 9.12
CA LEU A 118 7.96 1.13 8.58
C LEU A 118 7.80 1.25 7.06
N LEU A 119 7.92 2.47 6.52
CA LEU A 119 7.75 2.76 5.10
C LEU A 119 9.08 2.88 4.33
N SER A 120 10.23 2.84 5.01
CA SER A 120 11.55 2.99 4.39
C SER A 120 12.35 1.69 4.33
N ALA A 121 12.10 0.75 5.24
CA ALA A 121 12.81 -0.53 5.28
C ALA A 121 12.55 -1.35 4.00
N SER A 122 13.63 -1.80 3.36
CA SER A 122 13.58 -2.58 2.12
C SER A 122 14.42 -3.85 2.19
N ILE A 123 14.08 -4.83 1.36
CA ILE A 123 14.80 -6.09 1.19
C ILE A 123 14.74 -6.55 -0.28
N PRO A 124 15.79 -7.17 -0.82
CA PRO A 124 15.76 -7.68 -2.19
C PRO A 124 14.69 -8.76 -2.38
N MET A 125 13.81 -8.58 -3.35
CA MET A 125 12.75 -9.53 -3.70
C MET A 125 12.60 -9.67 -5.22
N THR A 126 12.12 -10.84 -5.65
CA THR A 126 11.83 -11.13 -7.07
C THR A 126 10.36 -10.96 -7.42
N LYS A 127 9.46 -11.07 -6.43
CA LYS A 127 8.01 -10.89 -6.58
C LYS A 127 7.51 -9.78 -5.66
N ARG A 128 6.51 -9.03 -6.11
CA ARG A 128 5.88 -7.89 -5.42
C ARG A 128 4.52 -7.58 -6.04
N LEU A 129 3.73 -6.71 -5.40
CA LEU A 129 2.43 -6.30 -5.95
C LEU A 129 2.60 -5.16 -6.96
N GLY A 130 3.56 -4.26 -6.75
CA GLY A 130 3.85 -3.16 -7.67
C GLY A 130 3.13 -1.85 -7.30
N VAL A 131 2.59 -1.75 -6.09
CA VAL A 131 1.95 -0.51 -5.61
C VAL A 131 2.98 0.58 -5.27
N ASP A 132 4.24 0.19 -5.08
CA ASP A 132 5.31 1.11 -4.76
C ASP A 132 6.13 1.49 -6.01
N PRO A 133 6.05 2.75 -6.50
CA PRO A 133 6.85 3.20 -7.64
C PRO A 133 8.35 3.06 -7.42
N ARG A 134 8.86 3.13 -6.17
CA ARG A 134 10.30 2.99 -5.88
C ARG A 134 10.82 1.56 -6.05
N SER A 135 9.92 0.58 -6.08
CA SER A 135 10.24 -0.83 -6.30
C SER A 135 9.96 -1.27 -7.74
N SER A 136 9.81 -0.33 -8.68
CA SER A 136 9.62 -0.60 -10.11
C SER A 136 10.95 -0.68 -10.87
N TRP A 137 10.99 -1.46 -11.96
CA TRP A 137 12.10 -1.40 -12.92
C TRP A 137 11.93 -0.15 -13.77
N ILE A 138 12.78 0.84 -13.60
CA ILE A 138 12.89 1.91 -14.59
C ILE A 138 14.03 1.50 -15.53
N SER A 139 13.72 1.23 -16.80
CA SER A 139 14.72 0.89 -17.83
C SER A 139 15.82 1.96 -18.02
N LEU A 140 15.68 3.13 -17.38
CA LEU A 140 16.69 4.18 -17.36
C LEU A 140 17.91 3.85 -16.50
N ASP A 141 17.77 2.99 -15.48
CA ASP A 141 18.85 2.78 -14.51
C ASP A 141 19.88 1.73 -14.93
N ILE A 142 19.67 1.04 -16.06
CA ILE A 142 20.59 -0.02 -16.46
C ILE A 142 20.72 -0.11 -17.99
N GLY A 143 21.90 0.22 -18.51
CA GLY A 143 22.28 0.08 -19.93
C GLY A 143 22.46 -1.36 -20.41
N TYR A 144 21.77 -2.32 -19.80
CA TYR A 144 21.83 -3.74 -20.18
C TYR A 144 20.54 -4.48 -19.79
N SER A 145 20.12 -5.40 -20.68
CA SER A 145 18.95 -6.26 -20.49
C SER A 145 19.22 -7.34 -19.43
N PRO A 146 18.47 -7.43 -18.33
CA PRO A 146 18.72 -8.37 -17.24
C PRO A 146 18.37 -9.84 -17.54
N ASN A 147 17.96 -10.18 -18.76
CA ASN A 147 17.58 -11.56 -19.06
C ASN A 147 18.77 -12.55 -19.05
N ASP A 148 20.01 -12.06 -19.11
CA ASP A 148 21.20 -12.91 -19.23
C ASP A 148 21.86 -13.28 -17.89
N GLN A 149 21.39 -12.74 -16.75
CA GLN A 149 21.84 -13.18 -15.42
C GLN A 149 20.64 -13.25 -14.46
N GLY A 150 20.40 -14.43 -13.89
CA GLY A 150 19.14 -14.83 -13.25
C GLY A 150 18.45 -13.76 -12.40
N LYS A 151 17.16 -13.51 -12.70
CA LYS A 151 16.16 -12.74 -11.91
C LYS A 151 16.77 -11.78 -10.88
N ALA A 152 17.33 -10.66 -11.36
CA ALA A 152 17.86 -9.62 -10.48
C ALA A 152 16.80 -9.19 -9.44
N ALA A 153 17.16 -9.33 -8.16
CA ALA A 153 16.30 -8.97 -7.04
C ALA A 153 16.20 -7.45 -6.93
N ILE A 154 14.98 -6.93 -6.77
CA ILE A 154 14.74 -5.49 -6.57
C ILE A 154 14.56 -5.23 -5.08
N HIS A 155 15.16 -4.15 -4.59
CA HIS A 155 14.87 -3.64 -3.26
C HIS A 155 13.39 -3.26 -3.14
N THR A 156 12.64 -4.14 -2.50
CA THR A 156 11.19 -4.03 -2.31
C THR A 156 10.90 -3.61 -0.89
N ARG A 157 9.88 -2.80 -0.68
CA ARG A 157 9.41 -2.37 0.66
C ARG A 157 8.17 -3.17 1.04
N PRO A 158 8.33 -4.36 1.66
CA PRO A 158 7.23 -5.32 1.79
C PRO A 158 6.09 -4.82 2.68
N PHE A 159 6.39 -3.98 3.70
CA PHE A 159 5.35 -3.33 4.50
C PHE A 159 4.53 -2.34 3.68
N VAL A 160 5.15 -1.56 2.79
CA VAL A 160 4.44 -0.65 1.88
C VAL A 160 3.50 -1.46 0.98
N GLU A 161 4.00 -2.52 0.36
CA GLU A 161 3.22 -3.38 -0.53
C GLU A 161 2.00 -4.01 0.17
N LEU A 162 2.21 -4.64 1.34
CA LEU A 162 1.14 -5.31 2.09
C LEU A 162 0.12 -4.33 2.68
N LEU A 163 0.59 -3.26 3.33
CA LEU A 163 -0.31 -2.27 3.91
C LEU A 163 -1.08 -1.52 2.83
N ALA A 164 -0.47 -1.20 1.69
CA ALA A 164 -1.18 -0.58 0.58
C ALA A 164 -2.28 -1.49 0.04
N MET A 165 -2.04 -2.81 -0.05
CA MET A 165 -3.06 -3.77 -0.44
C MET A 165 -4.24 -3.80 0.54
N ILE A 166 -3.97 -3.70 1.84
CA ILE A 166 -5.00 -3.56 2.88
C ILE A 166 -5.73 -2.22 2.74
N GLY A 167 -5.00 -1.13 2.49
CA GLY A 167 -5.54 0.20 2.26
C GLY A 167 -6.53 0.22 1.09
N LEU A 168 -6.12 -0.33 -0.05
CA LEU A 168 -6.90 -0.43 -1.28
C LEU A 168 -8.23 -1.16 -1.11
N GLN A 169 -8.41 -2.01 -0.09
CA GLN A 169 -9.70 -2.67 0.15
C GLN A 169 -10.83 -1.67 0.43
N THR A 170 -10.50 -0.46 0.90
CA THR A 170 -11.51 0.54 1.31
C THR A 170 -11.16 1.99 0.99
N PHE A 171 -9.89 2.30 0.75
CA PHE A 171 -9.42 3.58 0.24
C PHE A 171 -9.12 3.42 -1.25
N LEU A 172 -10.17 3.53 -2.07
CA LEU A 172 -10.07 3.38 -3.51
C LEU A 172 -9.82 4.74 -4.17
N PRO A 173 -8.70 4.92 -4.89
CA PRO A 173 -8.50 6.10 -5.71
C PRO A 173 -9.57 6.17 -6.80
N ARG A 174 -10.04 7.39 -7.09
CA ARG A 174 -11.06 7.62 -8.12
C ARG A 174 -10.42 7.66 -9.50
N GLN A 175 -10.99 6.92 -10.44
CA GLN A 175 -10.57 6.99 -11.84
C GLN A 175 -11.18 8.20 -12.54
N ILE A 176 -10.33 8.99 -13.21
CA ILE A 176 -10.71 10.15 -14.03
C ILE A 176 -9.95 10.06 -15.35
N GLY A 177 -10.65 9.69 -16.43
CA GLY A 177 -10.01 9.42 -17.72
C GLY A 177 -9.01 8.27 -17.61
N SER A 178 -7.76 8.51 -18.00
CA SER A 178 -6.65 7.55 -17.94
C SER A 178 -5.87 7.54 -16.61
N HIS A 179 -6.22 8.42 -15.67
CA HIS A 179 -5.47 8.60 -14.42
C HIS A 179 -6.33 8.24 -13.21
N HIS A 180 -5.65 7.94 -12.12
CA HIS A 180 -6.24 7.71 -10.81
C HIS A 180 -5.92 8.88 -9.90
N VAL A 181 -6.88 9.22 -9.04
CA VAL A 181 -6.82 10.41 -8.21
C VAL A 181 -7.14 10.06 -6.77
N TYR A 182 -6.39 10.63 -5.84
CA TYR A 182 -6.66 10.58 -4.43
C TYR A 182 -6.46 11.94 -3.78
N GLN A 183 -7.08 12.14 -2.63
CA GLN A 183 -6.94 13.36 -1.85
C GLN A 183 -6.43 13.07 -0.44
N LEU A 184 -5.36 13.77 -0.06
CA LEU A 184 -4.84 13.79 1.30
C LEU A 184 -5.65 14.79 2.11
N TRP A 185 -6.31 14.33 3.16
CA TRP A 185 -7.09 15.20 4.04
C TRP A 185 -6.21 15.71 5.19
N LEU A 186 -6.37 16.98 5.55
CA LEU A 186 -5.57 17.62 6.59
C LEU A 186 -6.12 17.53 8.03
N PRO A 187 -7.44 17.53 8.29
CA PRO A 187 -7.94 17.43 9.66
C PRO A 187 -7.89 15.98 10.18
N MET A 188 -7.85 15.78 11.49
CA MET A 188 -8.10 14.46 12.07
C MET A 188 -9.52 13.99 11.72
N LEU A 189 -9.62 12.93 10.92
CA LEU A 189 -10.89 12.35 10.51
C LEU A 189 -11.04 10.92 11.00
N PRO A 190 -12.24 10.50 11.42
CA PRO A 190 -12.55 9.09 11.63
C PRO A 190 -12.55 8.35 10.29
N LEU A 191 -12.38 7.03 10.36
CA LEU A 191 -12.12 6.17 9.20
C LEU A 191 -13.08 6.39 8.02
N LEU A 192 -14.40 6.46 8.28
CA LEU A 192 -15.39 6.62 7.22
C LEU A 192 -15.24 7.96 6.49
N SER A 193 -15.10 9.05 7.24
CA SER A 193 -14.89 10.39 6.68
C SER A 193 -13.56 10.48 5.93
N ALA A 194 -12.51 9.83 6.44
CA ALA A 194 -11.21 9.75 5.77
C ALA A 194 -11.29 9.02 4.42
N ARG A 195 -12.04 7.91 4.33
CA ARG A 195 -12.26 7.20 3.05
C ARG A 195 -12.98 8.06 2.02
N LEU A 196 -14.02 8.78 2.44
CA LEU A 196 -14.75 9.70 1.57
C LEU A 196 -13.85 10.86 1.09
N ALA A 197 -13.07 11.44 2.01
CA ALA A 197 -12.11 12.47 1.68
C ALA A 197 -11.05 11.95 0.69
N PHE A 198 -10.51 10.75 0.92
CA PHE A 198 -9.53 10.10 0.05
C PHE A 198 -10.04 9.89 -1.37
N ALA A 199 -11.28 9.45 -1.52
CA ALA A 199 -11.93 9.25 -2.82
C ALA A 199 -12.25 10.58 -3.57
N GLY A 200 -11.92 11.73 -2.98
CA GLY A 200 -12.17 13.05 -3.56
C GLY A 200 -13.67 13.39 -3.60
N VAL A 201 -14.46 12.84 -2.67
CA VAL A 201 -15.86 13.25 -2.51
C VAL A 201 -15.88 14.69 -2.03
N LYS A 202 -16.74 15.53 -2.63
CA LYS A 202 -16.86 16.94 -2.25
C LYS A 202 -17.32 17.05 -0.81
N MET A 203 -16.39 17.42 0.07
CA MET A 203 -16.58 17.57 1.50
C MET A 203 -15.96 18.91 1.94
N PRO A 204 -16.47 19.55 3.01
CA PRO A 204 -15.88 20.78 3.55
C PRO A 204 -14.63 20.49 4.39
N VAL A 205 -13.73 19.64 3.88
CA VAL A 205 -12.48 19.26 4.54
C VAL A 205 -11.30 19.74 3.69
N PRO A 206 -10.34 20.50 4.26
CA PRO A 206 -9.17 20.91 3.52
C PRO A 206 -8.32 19.67 3.18
N GLY A 207 -7.71 19.70 2.01
CA GLY A 207 -6.91 18.61 1.51
C GLY A 207 -6.12 18.97 0.27
N ARG A 208 -5.20 18.10 -0.11
CA ARG A 208 -4.40 18.22 -1.33
C ARG A 208 -4.68 17.04 -2.22
N ARG A 209 -4.83 17.29 -3.51
CA ARG A 209 -5.24 16.29 -4.47
C ARG A 209 -4.06 15.90 -5.34
N TYR A 210 -3.96 14.62 -5.64
CA TYR A 210 -2.87 14.02 -6.38
C TYR A 210 -3.42 13.08 -7.42
N ARG A 211 -2.77 13.04 -8.58
CA ARG A 211 -3.08 12.12 -9.67
C ARG A 211 -1.88 11.25 -9.99
N PHE A 212 -2.11 9.98 -10.30
CA PHE A 212 -1.08 9.04 -10.72
C PHE A 212 -1.60 8.12 -11.82
N SER A 213 -0.67 7.45 -12.49
CA SER A 213 -0.97 6.48 -13.54
C SER A 213 -0.50 5.09 -13.12
N ILE A 214 -1.03 4.09 -13.81
CA ILE A 214 -0.56 2.71 -13.70
C ILE A 214 0.17 2.39 -15.00
N SER A 215 1.48 2.22 -14.92
CA SER A 215 2.35 1.93 -16.05
C SER A 215 2.71 0.44 -16.10
N LYS A 216 3.35 0.01 -17.19
CA LYS A 216 3.86 -1.36 -17.33
C LYS A 216 5.36 -1.38 -17.06
N SER A 217 5.77 -2.26 -16.16
CA SER A 217 7.17 -2.60 -15.88
C SER A 217 7.39 -4.07 -16.27
N GLY A 218 7.78 -4.31 -17.53
CA GLY A 218 7.82 -5.65 -18.10
C GLY A 218 6.40 -6.24 -18.23
N SER A 219 6.17 -7.42 -17.67
CA SER A 219 4.83 -8.04 -17.65
C SER A 219 3.91 -7.52 -16.54
N PHE A 220 4.44 -6.75 -15.58
CA PHE A 220 3.72 -6.29 -14.40
C PHE A 220 3.15 -4.88 -14.58
N SER A 221 2.02 -4.60 -13.94
CA SER A 221 1.55 -3.22 -13.77
C SER A 221 2.15 -2.64 -12.49
N VAL A 222 2.57 -1.39 -12.53
CA VAL A 222 3.13 -0.70 -11.36
C VAL A 222 2.53 0.69 -11.25
N PHE A 223 2.45 1.21 -10.03
CA PHE A 223 2.11 2.62 -9.83
C PHE A 223 3.28 3.51 -10.23
N ASP A 224 2.98 4.63 -10.87
CA ASP A 224 3.91 5.74 -11.03
C ASP A 224 3.85 6.67 -9.81
N PHE A 225 4.85 7.55 -9.68
CA PHE A 225 4.74 8.67 -8.76
C PHE A 225 3.57 9.57 -9.14
N ALA A 226 2.89 10.09 -8.12
CA ALA A 226 1.79 11.00 -8.26
C ALA A 226 2.27 12.44 -8.43
N GLU A 227 1.50 13.21 -9.18
CA GLU A 227 1.66 14.65 -9.37
C GLU A 227 0.53 15.38 -8.63
N PRO A 228 0.80 16.54 -8.01
CA PRO A 228 -0.28 17.36 -7.45
C PRO A 228 -1.25 17.79 -8.57
N GLU A 229 -2.54 17.76 -8.26
CA GLU A 229 -3.61 18.31 -9.11
C GLU A 229 -3.91 19.74 -8.62
N GLU A 230 -3.89 20.72 -9.53
CA GLU A 230 -4.21 22.12 -9.25
C GLU A 230 -5.66 22.33 -8.82
#